data_AF-A0A067BFB1-F1
#
_entry.id   AF-A0A067BFB1-F1
#
_cell.length_a   1.000
_cell.length_b   1.000
_cell.length_c   1.000
_cell.angle_alpha   90.00
_cell.angle_beta   90.00
_cell.angle_gamma   90.00
#
_symmetry.space_group_name_H-M   'P 1'
#
loop_
_entity.id
_entity.type
_entity.pdbx_description
1 polymer ?
#
loop_
_entity_poly.entity_id
_entity_poly.type
_entity_poly.pdbx_seq_one_letter_code
_entity_poly.pdbx_strand_id
1 'polypeptide(L)'
;MELLEHGMGDTRVLRALAALMPHVKSALGTRDKEVVHRTLLVLQQLAVCQGVGEALSEYYRSILPLCNLLKDKHLGTGDSMTKALIQETLEILEGYGKDDAYQQIQQHVPAFQHSNHIK
;
A
#
# COMPACT_ATOMS: atom_id res chain seq x y z
N MET A 1 -18.62 11.16 10.01
CA MET A 1 -17.44 10.28 10.17
C MET A 1 -17.88 8.85 10.52
N GLU A 2 -19.04 8.40 10.02
CA GLU A 2 -19.78 7.25 10.56
C GLU A 2 -19.62 5.95 9.73
N LEU A 3 -19.06 6.07 8.52
CA LEU A 3 -18.87 4.95 7.57
C LEU A 3 -17.64 4.10 7.87
N LEU A 4 -16.70 4.58 8.70
CA LEU A 4 -15.47 3.85 9.05
C LEU A 4 -15.61 3.01 10.34
N GLU A 5 -16.58 3.31 11.21
CA GLU A 5 -16.75 2.61 12.50
C GLU A 5 -17.55 1.29 12.40
N HIS A 6 -18.36 1.11 11.36
CA HIS A 6 -19.13 -0.14 11.14
C HIS A 6 -18.38 -1.21 10.34
N GLY A 7 -17.17 -0.93 9.85
CA GLY A 7 -16.39 -1.83 9.00
C GLY A 7 -15.49 -2.82 9.74
N MET A 8 -15.35 -2.69 11.06
CA MET A 8 -14.31 -3.41 11.83
C MET A 8 -14.53 -4.93 11.96
N GLY A 9 -15.67 -5.47 11.52
CA GLY A 9 -15.92 -6.92 11.37
C GLY A 9 -16.51 -7.30 10.01
N ASP A 10 -16.50 -6.37 9.05
CA ASP A 10 -17.24 -6.52 7.80
C ASP A 10 -16.34 -7.01 6.66
N THR A 11 -16.43 -8.30 6.35
CA THR A 11 -15.70 -8.95 5.25
C THR A 11 -16.10 -8.47 3.85
N ARG A 12 -16.97 -7.46 3.68
CA ARG A 12 -17.27 -6.89 2.36
C ARG A 12 -16.03 -6.28 1.72
N VAL A 13 -15.18 -5.61 2.50
CA VAL A 13 -13.92 -5.04 1.96
C VAL A 13 -13.00 -6.14 1.47
N LEU A 14 -12.85 -7.22 2.25
CA LEU A 14 -12.07 -8.39 1.88
C LEU A 14 -12.60 -9.06 0.59
N ARG A 15 -13.93 -9.19 0.45
CA ARG A 15 -14.57 -9.73 -0.75
C ARG A 15 -14.39 -8.84 -1.99
N ALA A 16 -14.38 -7.52 -1.79
CA ALA A 16 -14.15 -6.57 -2.88
C ALA A 16 -12.68 -6.44 -3.27
N LEU A 17 -11.75 -6.87 -2.41
CA LEU A 17 -10.31 -6.66 -2.57
C LEU A 17 -9.81 -7.09 -3.95
N ALA A 18 -10.12 -8.32 -4.38
CA ALA A 18 -9.67 -8.85 -5.68
C ALA A 18 -10.14 -8.00 -6.87
N ALA A 19 -11.33 -7.40 -6.79
CA ALA A 19 -11.85 -6.51 -7.84
C ALA A 19 -11.23 -5.11 -7.78
N LEU A 20 -10.77 -4.65 -6.61
CA LEU A 20 -10.14 -3.34 -6.42
C LEU A 20 -8.68 -3.32 -6.87
N MET A 21 -7.95 -4.43 -6.72
CA MET A 21 -6.50 -4.46 -7.00
C MET A 21 -6.09 -4.08 -8.44
N PRO A 22 -6.81 -4.49 -9.50
CA PRO A 22 -6.54 -3.99 -10.85
C PRO A 22 -6.65 -2.47 -10.97
N HIS A 23 -7.62 -1.86 -10.28
CA HIS A 23 -7.85 -0.42 -10.29
C HIS A 23 -6.75 0.32 -9.53
N VAL A 24 -6.37 -0.18 -8.34
CA VAL A 24 -5.24 0.35 -7.56
C VAL A 24 -3.95 0.31 -8.40
N LYS A 25 -3.68 -0.82 -9.06
CA LYS A 25 -2.51 -0.96 -9.95
C LYS A 25 -2.55 0.04 -11.10
N SER A 26 -3.69 0.18 -11.78
CA SER A 26 -3.85 1.13 -12.89
C SER A 26 -3.66 2.57 -12.43
N ALA A 27 -4.23 2.93 -11.27
CA ALA A 27 -4.13 4.27 -10.71
C ALA A 27 -2.68 4.63 -10.33
N LEU A 28 -1.94 3.73 -9.68
CA LEU A 28 -0.50 3.91 -9.43
C LEU A 28 0.31 3.98 -10.73
N GLY A 29 -0.10 3.24 -11.75
CA GLY A 29 0.53 3.22 -13.08
C GLY A 29 0.35 4.50 -13.89
N THR A 30 -0.63 5.36 -13.56
CA THR A 30 -0.82 6.66 -14.22
C THR A 30 0.37 7.60 -14.04
N ARG A 31 1.10 7.44 -12.92
CA ARG A 31 2.17 8.35 -12.46
C ARG A 31 1.72 9.80 -12.28
N ASP A 32 0.41 10.05 -12.33
CA ASP A 32 -0.18 11.33 -11.98
C ASP A 32 -0.08 11.51 -10.46
N LYS A 33 0.47 12.65 -10.02
CA LYS A 33 0.79 12.89 -8.62
C LYS A 33 -0.46 12.80 -7.73
N GLU A 34 -1.55 13.43 -8.15
CA GLU A 34 -2.77 13.48 -7.34
C GLU A 34 -3.45 12.11 -7.27
N VAL A 35 -3.50 11.39 -8.40
CA VAL A 35 -4.05 10.03 -8.45
C VAL A 35 -3.22 9.08 -7.60
N VAL A 36 -1.89 9.12 -7.71
CA VAL A 36 -0.98 8.28 -6.92
C VAL A 36 -1.16 8.56 -5.43
N HIS A 37 -1.18 9.83 -5.01
CA HIS A 37 -1.31 10.18 -3.59
C HIS A 37 -2.63 9.69 -3.02
N ARG A 38 -3.75 9.93 -3.71
CA ARG A 38 -5.06 9.42 -3.27
C ARG A 38 -5.08 7.89 -3.22
N THR A 39 -4.46 7.23 -4.18
CA THR A 39 -4.41 5.77 -4.24
C THR A 39 -3.59 5.18 -3.09
N LEU A 40 -2.46 5.80 -2.73
CA LEU A 40 -1.65 5.40 -1.59
C LEU A 40 -2.42 5.55 -0.27
N LEU A 41 -3.13 6.67 -0.08
CA LEU A 41 -3.97 6.89 1.10
C LEU A 41 -5.09 5.84 1.22
N VAL A 42 -5.75 5.52 0.11
CA VAL A 42 -6.74 4.43 0.09
C VAL A 42 -6.10 3.09 0.44
N LEU A 43 -4.90 2.81 -0.08
CA LEU A 43 -4.17 1.58 0.23
C LEU A 43 -3.82 1.47 1.72
N GLN A 44 -3.41 2.56 2.35
CA GLN A 44 -3.18 2.63 3.79
C GLN A 44 -4.46 2.31 4.58
N GLN A 45 -5.59 2.92 4.21
CA GLN A 45 -6.88 2.65 4.87
C GLN A 45 -7.35 1.20 4.70
N LEU A 46 -7.11 0.62 3.52
CA LEU A 46 -7.42 -0.80 3.27
C LEU A 46 -6.57 -1.72 4.14
N ALA A 47 -5.27 -1.43 4.30
CA ALA A 47 -4.37 -2.27 5.08
C ALA A 47 -4.77 -2.39 6.56
N VAL A 48 -5.28 -1.30 7.15
CA VAL A 48 -5.72 -1.26 8.56
C VAL A 48 -7.03 -2.03 8.79
N CYS A 49 -7.79 -2.35 7.73
CA CYS A 49 -9.03 -3.12 7.86
C CYS A 49 -8.74 -4.58 8.25
N GLN A 50 -9.56 -5.12 9.16
CA GLN A 50 -9.37 -6.47 9.72
C GLN A 50 -9.26 -7.55 8.61
N GLY A 51 -8.14 -8.28 8.59
CA GLY A 51 -7.85 -9.35 7.63
C GLY A 51 -7.54 -8.88 6.21
N VAL A 52 -7.65 -7.57 5.91
CA VAL A 52 -7.37 -7.02 4.58
C VAL A 52 -5.87 -6.81 4.38
N GLY A 53 -5.14 -6.33 5.39
CA GLY A 53 -3.68 -6.20 5.33
C GLY A 53 -2.97 -7.52 5.00
N GLU A 54 -3.38 -8.61 5.66
CA GLU A 54 -2.88 -9.96 5.35
C GLU A 54 -3.22 -10.39 3.92
N ALA A 55 -4.44 -10.11 3.45
CA ALA A 55 -4.86 -10.45 2.10
C ALA A 55 -4.18 -9.59 1.02
N LEU A 56 -3.79 -8.34 1.35
CA LEU A 56 -3.02 -7.47 0.47
C LEU A 56 -1.63 -8.04 0.15
N SER A 57 -1.08 -8.89 1.02
CA SER A 57 0.23 -9.55 0.81
C SER A 57 0.28 -10.34 -0.51
N GLU A 58 -0.85 -10.93 -0.94
CA GLU A 58 -0.94 -11.65 -2.23
C GLU A 58 -0.74 -10.72 -3.45
N TYR A 59 -0.91 -9.41 -3.27
CA TYR A 59 -0.83 -8.40 -4.33
C TYR A 59 0.46 -7.56 -4.28
N TYR A 60 1.33 -7.80 -3.30
CA TYR A 60 2.60 -7.07 -3.12
C TYR A 60 3.46 -7.10 -4.38
N ARG A 61 3.55 -8.25 -5.04
CA ARG A 61 4.31 -8.40 -6.30
C ARG A 61 3.83 -7.48 -7.42
N SER A 62 2.56 -7.06 -7.42
CA SER A 62 2.01 -6.15 -8.42
C SER A 62 2.10 -4.69 -8.03
N ILE A 63 2.01 -4.38 -6.73
CA ILE A 63 1.89 -3.01 -6.22
C ILE A 63 3.27 -2.43 -5.88
N LEU A 64 4.10 -3.21 -5.16
CA LEU A 64 5.36 -2.72 -4.63
C LEU A 64 6.39 -2.30 -5.68
N PRO A 65 6.53 -2.97 -6.83
CA PRO A 65 7.41 -2.48 -7.90
C PRO A 65 7.01 -1.10 -8.42
N LEU A 66 5.71 -0.80 -8.44
CA LEU A 66 5.20 0.53 -8.81
C LEU A 66 5.56 1.56 -7.75
N CYS A 67 5.40 1.23 -6.46
CA CYS A 67 5.85 2.10 -5.37
C CYS A 67 7.35 2.41 -5.47
N ASN A 68 8.19 1.41 -5.76
CA ASN A 68 9.63 1.64 -5.96
C ASN A 68 9.91 2.57 -7.15
N LEU A 69 9.21 2.35 -8.27
CA LEU A 69 9.34 3.19 -9.47
C LEU A 69 8.86 4.63 -9.23
N LEU A 70 7.80 4.83 -8.46
CA LEU A 70 7.25 6.16 -8.14
C LEU A 70 8.17 7.00 -7.24
N LYS A 71 9.05 6.35 -6.46
CA LYS A 71 10.13 7.02 -5.69
C LYS A 71 11.24 7.56 -6.58
N ASP A 72 11.38 7.05 -7.80
CA ASP A 72 12.40 7.52 -8.73
C ASP A 72 12.01 8.86 -9.38
N LYS A 73 12.98 9.79 -9.50
CA LYS A 73 12.76 11.13 -10.06
C LYS A 73 12.68 11.17 -11.58
N HIS A 74 13.17 10.14 -12.26
CA HIS A 74 13.19 10.06 -13.72
C HIS A 74 12.06 9.18 -14.26
N LEU A 75 11.63 8.17 -13.50
CA LEU A 75 10.61 7.20 -13.89
C LEU A 75 9.24 7.49 -13.26
N GLY A 76 9.20 8.17 -12.11
CA GLY A 76 8.00 8.46 -11.35
C GLY A 76 7.81 9.96 -11.07
N THR A 77 7.20 10.28 -9.94
CA THR A 77 7.10 11.68 -9.48
C THR A 77 8.38 12.10 -8.74
N GLY A 78 8.96 11.18 -7.94
CA GLY A 78 10.23 11.34 -7.21
C GLY A 78 10.37 12.55 -6.27
N ASP A 79 9.29 13.30 -6.07
CA ASP A 79 9.18 14.41 -5.11
C ASP A 79 9.23 13.90 -3.67
N SER A 80 9.72 14.75 -2.75
CA SER A 80 9.90 14.43 -1.34
C SER A 80 8.60 13.99 -0.67
N MET A 81 7.48 14.65 -1.00
CA MET A 81 6.16 14.28 -0.47
C MET A 81 5.73 12.89 -0.92
N THR A 82 5.90 12.58 -2.22
CA THR A 82 5.57 11.25 -2.76
C THR A 82 6.42 10.17 -2.10
N LYS A 83 7.72 10.44 -1.88
CA LYS A 83 8.62 9.49 -1.20
C LYS A 83 8.21 9.23 0.24
N ALA A 84 7.84 10.27 0.99
CA ALA A 84 7.37 10.15 2.37
C ALA A 84 6.06 9.36 2.45
N LEU A 85 5.09 9.64 1.57
CA LEU A 85 3.82 8.93 1.54
C LEU A 85 3.99 7.46 1.16
N ILE A 86 4.87 7.16 0.19
CA ILE A 86 5.18 5.77 -0.15
C ILE A 86 5.85 5.07 1.03
N GLN A 87 6.77 5.72 1.72
CA GLN A 87 7.43 5.17 2.90
C GLN A 87 6.41 4.81 3.98
N GLU A 88 5.56 5.75 4.38
CA GLU A 88 4.48 5.53 5.35
C GLU A 88 3.54 4.40 4.92
N THR A 89 3.20 4.34 3.63
CA THR A 89 2.35 3.26 3.10
C THR A 89 3.01 1.88 3.25
N LEU A 90 4.31 1.77 2.98
CA LEU A 90 5.04 0.51 3.13
C LEU A 90 5.13 0.06 4.59
N GLU A 91 5.28 1.00 5.53
CA GLU A 91 5.29 0.72 6.96
C GLU A 91 3.95 0.19 7.46
N ILE A 92 2.84 0.78 6.99
CA ILE A 92 1.49 0.30 7.31
C ILE A 92 1.27 -1.09 6.69
N LEU A 93 1.70 -1.33 5.45
CA LEU A 93 1.60 -2.64 4.82
C LEU A 93 2.43 -3.71 5.54
N GLU A 94 3.58 -3.33 6.09
CA GLU A 94 4.39 -4.23 6.91
C GLU A 94 3.68 -4.56 8.23
N GLY A 95 3.22 -3.55 8.97
CA GLY A 95 2.61 -3.73 10.30
C GLY A 95 1.26 -4.45 10.31
N TYR A 96 0.49 -4.38 9.22
CA TYR A 96 -0.81 -5.07 9.08
C TYR A 96 -0.76 -6.28 8.12
N GLY A 97 0.41 -6.56 7.54
CA GLY A 97 0.63 -7.69 6.64
C GLY A 97 0.82 -9.03 7.36
N LYS A 98 1.16 -10.06 6.59
CA LYS A 98 1.59 -11.36 7.14
C LYS A 98 2.98 -11.27 7.79
N ASP A 99 3.39 -12.30 8.52
CA ASP A 99 4.72 -12.38 9.16
C ASP A 99 5.90 -12.18 8.17
N ASP A 100 5.74 -12.63 6.91
CA ASP A 100 6.74 -12.45 5.83
C ASP A 100 6.64 -11.09 5.11
N ALA A 101 5.73 -10.18 5.52
CA ALA A 101 5.47 -8.91 4.82
C ALA A 101 6.73 -8.08 4.64
N TYR A 102 7.58 -7.99 5.68
CA TYR A 102 8.87 -7.31 5.58
C TYR A 102 9.75 -7.90 4.47
N GLN A 103 9.91 -9.22 4.43
CA GLN A 103 10.74 -9.89 3.44
C GLN A 103 10.21 -9.67 2.01
N GLN A 104 8.90 -9.75 1.82
CA GLN A 104 8.27 -9.44 0.53
C GLN A 104 8.46 -7.98 0.13
N ILE A 105 8.32 -7.05 1.08
CA ILE A 105 8.53 -5.63 0.80
C ILE A 105 9.98 -5.36 0.41
N GLN A 106 10.94 -5.91 1.14
CA GLN A 106 12.37 -5.75 0.86
C GLN A 106 12.76 -6.34 -0.50
N GLN A 107 12.15 -7.45 -0.94
CA GLN A 107 12.40 -8.06 -2.25
C GLN A 107 11.99 -7.14 -3.42
N HIS A 108 10.96 -6.32 -3.24
CA HIS A 108 10.44 -5.45 -4.30
C HIS A 108 10.86 -3.98 -4.15
N VAL A 109 11.17 -3.55 -2.93
CA VAL A 109 11.60 -2.21 -2.57
C VAL A 109 12.89 -2.34 -1.73
N PRO A 110 14.06 -2.57 -2.35
CA PRO A 110 15.31 -2.82 -1.63
C PRO A 110 15.78 -1.64 -0.76
N ALA A 111 15.28 -0.43 -1.03
CA ALA A 111 15.55 0.76 -0.23
C ALA A 111 14.62 0.89 1.00
N PHE A 112 13.66 -0.02 1.19
CA PHE A 112 12.83 -0.06 2.39
C PHE A 112 13.65 -0.62 3.56
N GLN A 113 13.57 0.05 4.71
CA GLN A 113 14.22 -0.38 5.94
C GLN A 113 13.14 -0.75 6.95
N HIS A 114 13.39 -1.78 7.75
CA HIS A 114 12.41 -2.27 8.72
C HIS A 114 12.05 -1.16 9.71
N SER A 115 10.75 -0.91 9.87
CA SER A 115 10.28 0.06 10.84
C SER A 115 10.17 -0.59 12.20
N ASN A 116 11.21 -0.42 13.01
CA ASN A 116 11.32 -0.93 14.37
C ASN A 116 10.31 -0.27 15.37
N HIS A 117 9.25 0.39 14.88
CA HIS A 117 8.40 1.32 15.63
C HIS A 117 6.91 0.96 15.64
N ILE A 118 6.56 -0.29 15.31
CA ILE A 118 5.19 -0.79 15.45
C ILE A 118 5.23 -2.17 16.13
N LYS A 119 5.39 -2.17 17.45
CA LYS A 119 5.01 -3.26 18.35
C LYS A 119 4.24 -2.67 19.52
#